data_AF-A0A2H9LH63-F1
#
_entry.id   AF-A0A2H9LH63-F1
#
_cell.length_a   1.000
_cell.length_b   1.000
_cell.length_c   1.000
_cell.angle_alpha   90.00
_cell.angle_beta   90.00
_cell.angle_gamma   90.00
#
_symmetry.space_group_name_H-M   'P 1'
#
loop_
_entity.id
_entity.type
_entity.pdbx_description
1 polymer ?
#
loop_
_entity_poly.entity_id
_entity_poly.type
_entity_poly.pdbx_seq_one_letter_code
_entity_poly.pdbx_strand_id
1 'polypeptide(L)'
;MILGTIGLEGILKLADGKDRKCYFEDAIAYLDGKLDEPVTFVRKVHGILSEKICDVRNNYKWSELHRVFIPNGFSMTLSEMNEQQYGQFRDSLEKPSHYEKIIIWLKENR
;
A
#
# COMPACT_ATOMS: atom_id res chain seq x y z
N MET A 1 -14.29 2.41 9.22
CA MET A 1 -13.44 2.53 8.01
C MET A 1 -14.34 2.58 6.78
N ILE A 2 -14.04 3.44 5.79
CA ILE A 2 -14.84 3.63 4.56
C ILE A 2 -15.09 2.30 3.83
N LEU A 3 -14.07 1.44 3.71
CA LEU A 3 -14.21 0.12 3.09
C LEU A 3 -15.29 -0.75 3.77
N GLY A 4 -15.42 -0.66 5.10
CA GLY A 4 -16.42 -1.41 5.87
C GLY A 4 -17.84 -0.83 5.81
N THR A 5 -18.02 0.35 5.20
CA THR A 5 -19.34 0.99 5.06
C THR A 5 -19.84 0.94 3.63
N ILE A 6 -19.02 1.31 2.65
CA ILE A 6 -19.43 1.41 1.24
C ILE A 6 -18.82 0.34 0.34
N GLY A 7 -17.97 -0.54 0.87
CA GLY A 7 -17.33 -1.60 0.10
C GLY A 7 -16.38 -1.09 -0.99
N LEU A 8 -15.93 -2.02 -1.85
CA LEU A 8 -15.12 -1.67 -3.00
C LEU A 8 -15.98 -0.98 -4.07
N GLU A 9 -17.23 -1.38 -4.21
CA GLU A 9 -18.21 -0.84 -5.15
C GLU A 9 -18.42 0.65 -4.91
N GLY A 10 -18.62 1.06 -3.66
CA GLY A 10 -18.76 2.46 -3.30
C GLY A 10 -17.47 3.26 -3.53
N ILE A 11 -16.30 2.68 -3.25
CA ILE A 11 -15.01 3.33 -3.54
C ILE A 11 -14.86 3.57 -5.05
N LEU A 12 -15.15 2.57 -5.90
CA LEU A 12 -15.09 2.73 -7.35
C LEU A 12 -16.09 3.78 -7.83
N LYS A 13 -17.32 3.76 -7.31
CA LYS A 13 -18.38 4.74 -7.64
C LYS A 13 -17.96 6.17 -7.33
N LEU A 14 -17.27 6.39 -6.20
CA LEU A 14 -16.76 7.72 -5.84
C LEU A 14 -15.65 8.22 -6.77
N ALA A 15 -14.97 7.31 -7.47
CA ALA A 15 -13.91 7.60 -8.43
C ALA A 15 -14.41 7.69 -9.89
N ASP A 16 -15.71 7.50 -10.14
CA ASP A 16 -16.30 7.65 -11.49
C ASP A 16 -16.07 9.07 -12.01
N GLY A 17 -15.53 9.17 -13.23
CA GLY A 17 -15.25 10.45 -13.89
C GLY A 17 -14.13 11.28 -13.25
N LYS A 18 -13.32 10.70 -12.36
CA LYS A 18 -12.21 11.37 -11.68
C LYS A 18 -10.86 10.73 -12.03
N ASP A 19 -9.77 11.46 -11.76
CA ASP A 19 -8.43 10.87 -11.76
C ASP A 19 -8.39 9.72 -10.74
N ARG A 20 -7.85 8.58 -11.18
CA ARG A 20 -7.81 7.33 -10.42
C ARG A 20 -6.47 7.09 -9.74
N LYS A 21 -5.51 8.01 -9.86
CA LYS A 21 -4.22 7.93 -9.15
C LYS A 21 -4.45 7.83 -7.65
N CYS A 22 -3.80 6.85 -7.04
CA CYS A 22 -3.86 6.61 -5.60
C CYS A 22 -2.54 6.01 -5.12
N TYR A 23 -2.44 5.80 -3.81
CA TYR A 23 -1.31 5.09 -3.22
C TYR A 23 -1.71 4.40 -1.92
N PHE A 24 -1.01 3.33 -1.58
CA PHE A 24 -0.95 2.85 -0.20
C PHE A 24 0.15 3.59 0.54
N GLU A 25 -0.12 3.93 1.81
CA GLU A 25 0.86 4.53 2.70
C GLU A 25 1.00 3.68 3.96
N ASP A 26 2.21 3.20 4.19
CA ASP A 26 2.57 2.50 5.42
C ASP A 26 3.39 3.46 6.29
N ALA A 27 3.03 3.59 7.56
CA ALA A 27 3.74 4.42 8.52
C ALA A 27 4.08 3.65 9.80
N ILE A 28 5.28 3.87 10.33
CA ILE A 28 5.68 3.48 11.68
C ILE A 28 5.99 4.74 12.46
N ALA A 29 5.35 4.91 13.62
CA ALA A 29 5.69 5.94 14.59
C ALA A 29 6.42 5.30 15.77
N TYR A 30 7.56 5.87 16.15
CA TYR A 30 8.39 5.43 17.27
C TYR A 30 8.52 6.56 18.29
N LEU A 31 8.26 6.24 19.56
CA LEU A 31 8.45 7.13 20.70
C LEU A 31 9.08 6.33 21.84
N ASP A 32 10.08 6.91 22.49
CA ASP A 32 10.62 6.42 23.75
C ASP A 32 10.78 7.55 24.77
N GLY A 33 11.23 7.21 25.98
CA GLY A 33 11.37 8.18 27.06
C GLY A 33 12.46 9.24 26.87
N LYS A 34 13.20 9.23 25.75
CA LYS A 34 14.21 10.24 25.40
C LYS A 34 13.73 11.21 24.32
N LEU A 35 12.53 11.01 23.78
CA LEU A 35 11.95 11.84 22.73
C LEU A 35 10.78 12.64 23.30
N ASP A 36 10.74 13.92 22.94
CA ASP A 36 9.59 14.76 23.24
C ASP A 36 8.41 14.49 22.29
N GLU A 37 8.68 13.99 21.07
CA GLU A 37 7.70 13.73 20.01
C GLU A 37 8.02 12.43 19.23
N PRO A 38 7.02 11.72 18.67
CA PRO A 38 7.26 10.49 17.92
C PRO A 38 7.97 10.77 16.58
N VAL A 39 8.97 9.95 16.27
CA VAL A 39 9.59 9.94 14.93
C VAL A 39 8.80 9.00 14.03
N THR A 40 8.35 9.51 12.88
CA THR A 40 7.51 8.75 11.94
C THR A 40 8.27 8.41 10.66
N PHE A 41 8.18 7.16 10.23
CA PHE A 41 8.81 6.62 9.02
C PHE A 41 7.73 6.12 8.07
N VAL A 42 7.73 6.66 6.84
CA VAL A 42 6.66 6.40 5.87
C VAL A 42 7.21 5.75 4.60
N ARG A 43 6.41 4.87 3.99
CA ARG A 43 6.59 4.35 2.64
C ARG A 43 5.29 4.54 1.86
N LYS A 44 5.39 5.03 0.62
CA LYS A 44 4.28 5.12 -0.31
C LYS A 44 4.45 4.10 -1.44
N VAL A 45 3.36 3.47 -1.83
CA VAL A 45 3.30 2.60 -3.01
C VAL A 45 2.27 3.20 -3.96
N HIS A 46 2.75 3.83 -5.03
CA HIS A 46 1.92 4.55 -5.99
C HIS A 46 1.30 3.61 -7.04
N GLY A 47 0.11 3.97 -7.48
CA GLY A 47 -0.65 3.21 -8.47
C GLY A 47 -1.91 3.94 -8.91
N ILE A 48 -2.85 3.16 -9.43
CA ILE A 48 -4.18 3.63 -9.83
C ILE A 48 -5.26 2.67 -9.33
N LEU A 49 -6.47 3.19 -9.15
CA LEU A 49 -7.65 2.36 -8.95
C LEU A 49 -8.07 1.71 -10.28
N SER A 50 -8.26 0.40 -10.31
CA SER A 50 -8.85 -0.32 -11.45
C SER A 50 -10.29 0.14 -11.69
N GLU A 51 -10.81 -0.03 -12.90
CA GLU A 51 -12.22 0.29 -13.21
C GLU A 51 -13.20 -0.76 -12.67
N LYS A 52 -12.71 -1.98 -12.41
CA LYS A 52 -13.52 -3.12 -12.00
C LYS A 52 -12.87 -3.84 -10.83
N ILE A 53 -13.70 -4.44 -9.98
CA ILE A 53 -13.24 -5.27 -8.88
C ILE A 53 -12.73 -6.59 -9.46
N CYS A 54 -11.52 -6.99 -9.08
CA CYS A 54 -11.01 -8.32 -9.39
C CYS A 54 -11.80 -9.40 -8.62
N ASP A 55 -12.33 -10.41 -9.32
CA ASP A 55 -13.04 -11.54 -8.72
C ASP A 55 -12.10 -12.58 -8.08
N VAL A 56 -10.81 -12.53 -8.42
CA VAL A 56 -9.81 -13.45 -7.87
C VAL A 56 -9.58 -13.16 -6.39
N ARG A 57 -9.73 -14.22 -5.59
CA ARG A 57 -9.30 -14.25 -4.19
C ARG A 57 -7.99 -15.02 -4.10
N ASN A 58 -6.86 -14.34 -4.26
CA ASN A 58 -5.55 -14.92 -3.96
C ASN A 58 -5.28 -14.94 -2.43
N ASN A 59 -4.34 -15.78 -2.01
CA ASN A 59 -4.00 -15.98 -0.59
C ASN A 59 -3.02 -14.93 -0.03
N TYR A 60 -2.49 -14.04 -0.87
CA TYR A 60 -1.47 -13.05 -0.50
C TYR A 60 -2.05 -11.71 -0.07
N LYS A 61 -3.32 -11.67 0.37
CA LYS A 61 -4.05 -10.42 0.63
C LYS A 61 -3.75 -9.87 2.01
N TRP A 62 -3.19 -8.67 2.01
CA TRP A 62 -3.14 -7.83 3.20
C TRP A 62 -4.42 -6.98 3.35
N SER A 63 -5.09 -6.65 2.25
CA SER A 63 -6.33 -5.86 2.23
C SER A 63 -7.24 -6.21 1.05
N GLU A 64 -8.56 -6.10 1.21
CA GLU A 64 -9.54 -6.21 0.10
C GLU A 64 -9.28 -5.17 -0.99
N LEU A 65 -8.65 -4.04 -0.66
CA LEU A 65 -8.25 -3.01 -1.63
C LEU A 65 -7.26 -3.52 -2.69
N HIS A 66 -6.55 -4.63 -2.42
CA HIS A 66 -5.70 -5.29 -3.43
C HIS A 66 -6.50 -5.72 -4.67
N ARG A 67 -7.82 -5.87 -4.58
CA ARG A 67 -8.69 -6.25 -5.71
C ARG A 67 -8.98 -5.10 -6.66
N VAL A 68 -8.63 -3.88 -6.27
CA VAL A 68 -8.87 -2.68 -7.08
C VAL A 68 -7.65 -1.79 -7.24
N PHE A 69 -6.48 -2.21 -6.76
CA PHE A 69 -5.26 -1.41 -6.82
C PHE A 69 -4.27 -2.00 -7.84
N ILE A 70 -3.92 -1.20 -8.84
CA ILE A 70 -2.91 -1.51 -9.86
C ILE A 70 -1.65 -0.69 -9.54
N PRO A 71 -0.54 -1.30 -9.11
CA PRO A 71 0.69 -0.58 -8.82
C PRO A 71 1.32 -0.01 -10.10
N ASN A 72 2.03 1.12 -9.96
CA ASN A 72 2.78 1.70 -11.08
C ASN A 72 3.78 0.68 -11.66
N GLY A 73 3.87 0.62 -12.98
CA GLY A 73 4.72 -0.36 -13.69
C GLY A 73 4.06 -1.71 -13.95
N PHE A 74 2.82 -1.91 -13.51
CA PHE A 74 2.04 -3.12 -13.73
C PHE A 74 0.71 -2.80 -14.41
N SER A 75 0.11 -3.80 -15.06
CA SER A 75 -1.16 -3.68 -15.80
C SER A 75 -2.34 -4.38 -15.13
N MET A 76 -2.13 -4.97 -13.95
CA MET A 76 -3.11 -5.77 -13.24
C MET A 76 -3.11 -5.46 -11.76
N THR A 77 -4.23 -5.76 -11.11
CA THR A 77 -4.39 -5.54 -9.68
C THR A 77 -3.51 -6.50 -8.89
N LEU A 78 -3.17 -6.13 -7.65
CA LEU A 78 -2.40 -7.01 -6.75
C LEU A 78 -3.09 -8.36 -6.50
N SER A 79 -4.42 -8.45 -6.62
CA SER A 79 -5.17 -9.71 -6.48
C SER A 79 -5.07 -10.62 -7.71
N GLU A 80 -4.77 -10.07 -8.89
CA GLU A 80 -4.59 -10.84 -10.14
C GLU A 80 -3.18 -11.41 -10.28
N MET A 81 -2.21 -10.86 -9.56
CA MET A 81 -0.84 -11.33 -9.60
C MET A 81 -0.71 -12.76 -9.07
N ASN A 82 -0.02 -13.60 -9.83
CA ASN A 82 0.53 -14.86 -9.33
C ASN A 82 1.75 -14.61 -8.42
N GLU A 83 2.29 -15.66 -7.81
CA GLU A 83 3.41 -15.55 -6.86
C GLU A 83 4.64 -14.88 -7.48
N GLN A 84 5.02 -15.23 -8.71
CA GLN A 84 6.17 -14.66 -9.39
C GLN A 84 5.97 -13.17 -9.68
N GLN A 85 4.81 -12.78 -10.20
CA GLN A 85 4.47 -11.38 -10.48
C GLN A 85 4.39 -10.56 -9.18
N TYR A 86 3.84 -11.14 -8.12
CA TYR A 86 3.80 -10.49 -6.81
C TYR A 86 5.22 -10.33 -6.23
N GLY A 87 6.11 -11.31 -6.46
CA GLY A 87 7.54 -11.20 -6.17
C GLY A 87 8.19 -10.02 -6.90
N GLN A 88 7.96 -9.89 -8.20
CA GLN A 88 8.46 -8.76 -9.00
C GLN A 88 7.93 -7.42 -8.49
N PHE A 89 6.65 -7.35 -8.11
CA PHE A 89 6.09 -6.18 -7.45
C PHE A 89 6.84 -5.85 -6.16
N ARG A 90 7.08 -6.82 -5.28
CA ARG A 90 7.82 -6.62 -4.03
C ARG A 90 9.25 -6.14 -4.28
N ASP A 91 9.92 -6.67 -5.29
CA ASP A 91 11.28 -6.28 -5.65
C ASP A 91 11.34 -4.87 -6.26
N SER A 92 10.25 -4.41 -6.89
CA SER A 92 10.12 -3.05 -7.42
C SER A 92 9.87 -1.98 -6.36
N LEU A 93 9.54 -2.36 -5.11
CA LEU A 93 9.24 -1.40 -4.05
C LEU A 93 10.47 -0.56 -3.70
N GLU A 94 10.25 0.74 -3.51
CA GLU A 94 11.29 1.68 -3.14
C GLU A 94 11.97 1.25 -1.83
N LYS A 95 13.31 1.31 -1.82
CA LYS A 95 14.17 1.08 -0.66
C LYS A 95 14.89 2.38 -0.26
N PRO A 96 15.14 2.62 1.03
CA PRO A 96 14.75 1.78 2.17
C PRO A 96 13.23 1.84 2.44
N SER A 97 12.64 0.70 2.79
CA SER A 97 11.28 0.61 3.32
C SER A 97 11.14 1.36 4.65
N HIS A 98 9.91 1.58 5.12
CA HIS A 98 9.66 2.23 6.41
C HIS A 98 10.28 1.44 7.59
N TYR A 99 10.37 0.11 7.51
CA TYR A 99 11.09 -0.72 8.49
C TYR A 99 12.61 -0.51 8.44
N GLU A 100 13.19 -0.40 7.25
CA GLU A 100 14.63 -0.14 7.12
C GLU A 100 14.97 1.28 7.59
N LYS A 101 14.10 2.26 7.30
CA LYS A 101 14.25 3.65 7.75
C LYS A 101 14.33 3.75 9.28
N ILE A 102 13.45 3.07 10.02
CA ILE A 102 13.53 3.05 11.49
C ILE A 102 14.80 2.35 11.98
N ILE A 103 15.22 1.23 11.36
CA ILE A 103 16.45 0.53 11.77
C ILE A 103 17.68 1.41 11.57
N ILE A 104 17.78 2.12 10.44
CA ILE A 104 18.86 3.08 10.18
C ILE A 104 18.84 4.18 11.24
N TRP A 105 17.68 4.79 11.46
CA TRP A 105 17.53 5.85 12.44
C TRP A 105 17.90 5.40 13.87
N LEU A 106 17.49 4.20 14.28
CA LEU A 106 17.84 3.65 15.59
C LEU A 106 19.36 3.47 15.75
N LYS A 107 20.07 2.99 14.72
CA LYS A 107 21.55 2.85 14.78
C LYS A 107 22.28 4.18 14.95
N GLU A 108 21.69 5.26 14.43
CA GLU A 108 22.29 6.59 14.47
C GLU A 108 21.93 7.37 15.74
N ASN A 109 20.81 7.04 16.37
CA ASN A 109 20.22 7.84 17.44
C ASN A 109 20.03 7.07 18.76
N ARG A 110 20.38 5.77 18.84
CA ARG A 110 20.23 4.93 20.04
C ARG A 110 21.45 4.09 20.36
#